data_AF-A0A1Z2SM72-F1
#
_entry.id   AF-A0A1Z2SM72-F1
#
_cell.length_a   1.000
_cell.length_b   1.000
_cell.length_c   1.000
_cell.angle_alpha   90.00
_cell.angle_beta   90.00
_cell.angle_gamma   90.00
#
_symmetry.space_group_name_H-M   'P 1'
#
loop_
_entity.id
_entity.type
_entity.pdbx_description
1 polymer ?
#
loop_
_entity_poly.entity_id
_entity_poly.type
_entity_poly.pdbx_seq_one_letter_code
_entity_poly.pdbx_strand_id
1 'polypeptide(L)'
;MHNEKHPLLGNEWEKLEELGLRDSRCAALLSVDTLTLLDDETCLEVLRQIQPEIGAPDLKVTASLVIKRIAFLTLAPMLYAMSCYNKGLDVSIENCIFEYPLENRLWRSKMPLKNIQVTVPLQTRDHWRQTLLTQAFQGNLSLLVTQLNKLTRVPSAVLWENVAVRIFSIYERWILSDLSQPQQLMIAQSDLAYLLDKNTTEIYNTPANPIARYHTEPSMSENPSKAVRVRRTCCYYYKATEPMIFCRNCPLLRKRKP
;
A
#
# COMPACT_ATOMS: atom_id res chain seq x y z
N MET A 1 2.40 21.50 -20.91
CA MET A 1 3.02 21.72 -19.57
C MET A 1 4.13 20.70 -19.41
N HIS A 2 5.38 21.13 -19.53
CA HIS A 2 6.53 20.25 -19.32
C HIS A 2 6.65 19.96 -17.82
N ASN A 3 6.45 18.69 -17.45
CA ASN A 3 6.76 18.19 -16.13
C ASN A 3 8.30 18.14 -16.06
N GLU A 4 8.93 19.08 -15.36
CA GLU A 4 10.38 19.02 -15.13
C GLU A 4 10.67 17.74 -14.34
N LYS A 5 11.44 16.85 -14.96
CA LYS A 5 11.85 15.57 -14.37
C LYS A 5 13.06 15.82 -13.50
N HIS A 6 12.90 15.68 -12.19
CA HIS A 6 14.00 15.82 -11.25
C HIS A 6 14.47 14.45 -10.74
N PRO A 7 15.77 14.27 -10.47
CA PRO A 7 16.27 13.08 -9.80
C PRO A 7 16.00 13.12 -8.29
N LEU A 8 15.97 11.93 -7.67
CA LEU A 8 16.09 11.77 -6.22
C LEU A 8 17.53 12.06 -5.78
N LEU A 9 17.69 12.69 -4.63
CA LEU A 9 18.99 12.82 -3.97
C LEU A 9 19.42 11.46 -3.40
N GLY A 10 20.72 11.25 -3.18
CA GLY A 10 21.24 9.96 -2.70
C GLY A 10 20.61 9.50 -1.38
N ASN A 11 20.52 10.39 -0.40
CA ASN A 11 19.88 10.11 0.89
C ASN A 11 18.36 9.87 0.79
N GLU A 12 17.68 10.55 -0.13
CA GLU A 12 16.26 10.29 -0.41
C GLU A 12 16.09 8.90 -1.04
N TRP A 13 16.96 8.53 -1.98
CA TRP A 13 16.94 7.21 -2.61
C TRP A 13 17.11 6.10 -1.59
N GLU A 14 18.14 6.19 -0.73
CA GLU A 14 18.41 5.21 0.33
C GLU A 14 17.18 4.99 1.22
N LYS A 15 16.54 6.09 1.68
CA LYS A 15 15.33 6.00 2.51
C LYS A 15 14.16 5.36 1.77
N LEU A 16 13.94 5.72 0.50
CA LEU A 16 12.85 5.16 -0.28
C LEU A 16 13.10 3.70 -0.64
N GLU A 17 14.35 3.29 -0.81
CA GLU A 17 14.75 1.90 -1.02
C GLU A 17 14.44 1.03 0.21
N GLU A 18 14.68 1.52 1.43
CA GLU A 18 14.24 0.85 2.67
C GLU A 18 12.74 0.55 2.65
N LEU A 19 11.95 1.50 2.15
CA LEU A 19 10.49 1.42 2.05
C LEU A 19 9.99 0.58 0.87
N GLY A 20 10.89 0.14 -0.01
CA GLY A 20 10.55 -0.79 -1.08
C GLY A 20 10.77 -0.26 -2.49
N LEU A 21 11.21 0.99 -2.68
CA LEU A 21 11.56 1.50 -4.01
C LEU A 21 12.74 0.72 -4.59
N ARG A 22 12.74 0.56 -5.91
CA ARG A 22 13.86 0.01 -6.67
C ARG A 22 13.84 0.54 -8.10
N ASP A 23 14.99 0.54 -8.75
CA ASP A 23 15.07 0.76 -10.19
C ASP A 23 14.77 -0.54 -10.96
N SER A 24 13.90 -0.50 -11.96
CA SER A 24 13.56 -1.66 -12.81
C SER A 24 14.77 -2.37 -13.41
N ARG A 25 15.89 -1.68 -13.64
CA ARG A 25 17.14 -2.29 -14.13
C ARG A 25 17.74 -3.31 -13.17
N CYS A 26 17.34 -3.27 -11.90
CA CYS A 26 17.78 -4.17 -10.83
C CYS A 26 16.64 -5.08 -10.33
N ALA A 27 15.58 -5.26 -11.13
CA ALA A 27 14.45 -6.10 -10.76
C ALA A 27 14.88 -7.55 -10.49
N ALA A 28 14.28 -8.15 -9.46
CA ALA A 28 14.50 -9.55 -9.11
C ALA A 28 13.94 -10.51 -10.18
N LEU A 29 14.48 -11.73 -10.21
CA LEU A 29 14.02 -12.79 -11.12
C LEU A 29 12.53 -13.11 -10.93
N LEU A 30 12.09 -13.25 -9.68
CA LEU A 30 10.67 -13.43 -9.32
C LEU A 30 9.97 -12.08 -9.30
N SER A 31 9.59 -11.62 -10.48
CA SER A 31 8.87 -10.36 -10.67
C SER A 31 7.88 -10.46 -11.82
N VAL A 32 6.97 -9.48 -11.88
CA VAL A 32 5.97 -9.36 -12.93
C VAL A 32 5.71 -7.89 -13.21
N ASP A 33 5.56 -7.52 -14.49
CA ASP A 33 5.06 -6.21 -14.86
C ASP A 33 3.65 -6.04 -14.28
N THR A 34 3.46 -5.09 -13.38
CA THR A 34 2.23 -5.00 -12.58
C THR A 34 1.00 -4.83 -13.46
N LEU A 35 1.14 -4.17 -14.62
CA LEU A 35 0.05 -4.01 -15.60
C LEU A 35 -0.49 -5.37 -16.09
N THR A 36 0.39 -6.36 -16.26
CA THR A 36 -0.02 -7.70 -16.73
C THR A 36 -0.85 -8.46 -15.69
N LEU A 37 -0.86 -8.03 -14.43
CA LEU A 37 -1.77 -8.60 -13.42
C LEU A 37 -3.23 -8.25 -13.67
N LEU A 38 -3.54 -7.34 -14.61
CA LEU A 38 -4.91 -7.08 -15.06
C LEU A 38 -5.42 -8.11 -16.09
N ASP A 39 -4.53 -8.95 -16.61
CA ASP A 39 -4.91 -10.14 -17.37
C ASP A 39 -5.30 -11.28 -16.41
N ASP A 40 -6.36 -12.01 -16.74
CA ASP A 40 -6.94 -13.03 -15.86
C ASP A 40 -5.98 -14.20 -15.64
N GLU A 41 -5.38 -14.70 -16.72
CA GLU A 41 -4.49 -15.87 -16.67
C GLU A 41 -3.19 -15.53 -15.96
N THR A 42 -2.57 -14.40 -16.33
CA THR A 42 -1.33 -13.93 -15.70
C THR A 42 -1.53 -13.68 -14.20
N CYS A 43 -2.63 -13.07 -13.80
CA CYS A 43 -2.94 -12.82 -12.39
C CYS A 43 -3.08 -14.13 -11.61
N LEU A 44 -3.84 -15.10 -12.14
CA LEU A 44 -4.02 -16.40 -11.51
C LEU A 44 -2.71 -17.18 -11.41
N GLU A 45 -1.88 -17.14 -12.45
CA GLU A 45 -0.58 -17.81 -12.47
C GLU A 45 0.36 -17.24 -11.40
N VAL A 46 0.50 -15.92 -11.32
CA VAL A 46 1.32 -15.27 -10.27
C VAL A 46 0.79 -15.60 -8.88
N LEU A 47 -0.54 -15.59 -8.66
CA LEU A 47 -1.11 -15.98 -7.37
C LEU A 47 -0.82 -17.45 -7.04
N ARG A 48 -0.89 -18.37 -8.01
CA ARG A 48 -0.57 -19.79 -7.79
C ARG A 48 0.91 -20.00 -7.45
N GLN A 49 1.81 -19.21 -8.04
CA GLN A 49 3.23 -19.26 -7.70
C GLN A 49 3.49 -18.74 -6.27
N ILE A 50 2.82 -17.66 -5.86
CA ILE A 50 2.97 -17.07 -4.52
C ILE A 50 2.31 -17.95 -3.43
N GLN A 51 1.17 -18.58 -3.72
CA GLN A 51 0.34 -19.31 -2.74
C GLN A 51 1.14 -20.29 -1.85
N PRO A 52 1.93 -21.24 -2.39
CA PRO A 52 2.70 -22.18 -1.58
C PRO A 52 3.79 -21.48 -0.75
N GLU A 53 4.45 -20.47 -1.32
CA GLU A 53 5.55 -19.73 -0.68
C GLU A 53 5.11 -18.96 0.56
N ILE A 54 3.90 -18.39 0.54
CA ILE A 54 3.30 -17.75 1.71
C ILE A 54 2.57 -18.75 2.64
N GLY A 55 2.47 -20.02 2.25
CA GLY A 55 1.74 -21.05 2.99
C GLY A 55 0.22 -20.86 3.01
N ALA A 56 -0.36 -20.15 2.02
CA ALA A 56 -1.78 -19.91 1.96
C ALA A 56 -2.55 -21.17 1.47
N PRO A 57 -3.74 -21.46 2.03
CA PRO A 57 -4.49 -22.66 1.67
C PRO A 57 -5.24 -22.54 0.35
N ASP A 58 -5.50 -21.32 -0.13
CA ASP A 58 -6.29 -21.06 -1.33
C ASP A 58 -5.96 -19.67 -1.94
N LEU A 59 -6.43 -19.44 -3.17
CA LEU A 59 -6.19 -18.18 -3.89
C LEU A 59 -6.88 -16.98 -3.23
N LYS A 60 -7.94 -17.19 -2.46
CA LYS A 60 -8.63 -16.12 -1.74
C LYS A 60 -7.75 -15.57 -0.60
N VAL A 61 -7.15 -16.45 0.20
CA VAL A 61 -6.18 -16.04 1.22
C VAL A 61 -4.96 -15.40 0.56
N THR A 62 -4.48 -15.98 -0.55
CA THR A 62 -3.34 -15.45 -1.30
C THR A 62 -3.57 -14.04 -1.80
N ALA A 63 -4.66 -13.78 -2.52
CA ALA A 63 -5.00 -12.45 -3.02
C ALA A 63 -5.14 -11.41 -1.90
N SER A 64 -5.74 -11.77 -0.76
CA SER A 64 -5.84 -10.88 0.41
C SER A 64 -4.45 -10.48 0.95
N LEU A 65 -3.49 -11.40 1.00
CA LEU A 65 -2.15 -11.12 1.49
C LEU A 65 -1.27 -10.42 0.45
N VAL A 66 -1.43 -10.75 -0.84
CA VAL A 66 -0.74 -10.10 -1.95
C VAL A 66 -1.13 -8.64 -2.08
N ILE A 67 -2.41 -8.28 -2.07
CA ILE A 67 -2.82 -6.86 -2.14
C ILE A 67 -2.28 -6.06 -0.95
N LYS A 68 -2.18 -6.69 0.24
CA LYS A 68 -1.62 -6.07 1.44
C LYS A 68 -0.12 -5.79 1.28
N ARG A 69 0.59 -6.59 0.49
CA ARG A 69 2.02 -6.38 0.17
C ARG A 69 2.19 -5.35 -0.94
N ILE A 70 1.47 -5.49 -2.06
CA ILE A 70 1.49 -4.51 -3.16
C ILE A 70 1.16 -3.12 -2.63
N ALA A 71 0.07 -2.95 -1.86
CA ALA A 71 -0.31 -1.66 -1.31
C ALA A 71 0.78 -1.02 -0.44
N PHE A 72 1.54 -1.82 0.33
CA PHE A 72 2.67 -1.28 1.08
C PHE A 72 3.78 -0.80 0.14
N LEU A 73 4.18 -1.63 -0.82
CA LEU A 73 5.32 -1.32 -1.70
C LEU A 73 5.01 -0.18 -2.68
N THR A 74 3.75 -0.03 -3.11
CA THR A 74 3.30 1.11 -3.93
C THR A 74 3.24 2.40 -3.10
N LEU A 75 2.63 2.35 -1.90
CA LEU A 75 2.30 3.57 -1.16
C LEU A 75 3.41 4.04 -0.22
N ALA A 76 4.22 3.15 0.36
CA ALA A 76 5.23 3.55 1.34
C ALA A 76 6.27 4.51 0.74
N PRO A 77 6.97 4.19 -0.37
CA PRO A 77 7.92 5.13 -0.97
C PRO A 77 7.21 6.35 -1.55
N MET A 78 6.05 6.19 -2.21
CA MET A 78 5.35 7.32 -2.84
C MET A 78 4.84 8.34 -1.81
N LEU A 79 4.12 7.90 -0.77
CA LEU A 79 3.60 8.80 0.26
C LEU A 79 4.73 9.44 1.06
N TYR A 80 5.81 8.70 1.34
CA TYR A 80 6.97 9.25 2.03
C TYR A 80 7.64 10.34 1.18
N ALA A 81 7.90 10.09 -0.11
CA ALA A 81 8.46 11.09 -1.01
C ALA A 81 7.56 12.34 -1.12
N MET A 82 6.25 12.13 -1.24
CA MET A 82 5.27 13.22 -1.38
C MET A 82 5.20 14.09 -0.12
N SER A 83 5.10 13.47 1.06
CA SER A 83 4.88 14.19 2.32
C SER A 83 6.17 14.70 2.97
N CYS A 84 7.30 13.99 2.83
CA CYS A 84 8.57 14.38 3.46
C CYS A 84 9.46 15.22 2.54
N TYR A 85 9.45 14.94 1.24
CA TYR A 85 10.38 15.54 0.27
C TYR A 85 9.71 16.47 -0.75
N ASN A 86 8.37 16.56 -0.77
CA ASN A 86 7.62 17.21 -1.86
C ASN A 86 8.02 16.69 -3.25
N LYS A 87 8.25 15.37 -3.34
CA LYS A 87 8.62 14.68 -4.58
C LYS A 87 7.59 13.61 -4.92
N GLY A 88 7.15 13.61 -6.17
CA GLY A 88 6.08 12.77 -6.66
C GLY A 88 6.63 11.63 -7.47
N LEU A 89 6.53 10.42 -6.93
CA LEU A 89 6.81 9.19 -7.66
C LEU A 89 5.58 8.78 -8.47
N ASP A 90 5.77 8.54 -9.75
CA ASP A 90 4.74 7.92 -10.58
C ASP A 90 4.64 6.43 -10.22
N VAL A 91 3.55 6.07 -9.55
CA VAL A 91 3.26 4.67 -9.18
C VAL A 91 1.99 4.16 -9.87
N SER A 92 1.68 4.74 -11.04
CA SER A 92 0.72 4.13 -11.98
C SER A 92 1.09 2.68 -12.28
N ILE A 93 0.11 1.85 -12.60
CA ILE A 93 0.34 0.42 -12.77
C ILE A 93 1.32 0.11 -13.91
N GLU A 94 1.31 0.94 -14.94
CA GLU A 94 2.18 0.87 -16.12
C GLU A 94 3.65 1.14 -15.76
N ASN A 95 3.92 1.88 -14.69
CA ASN A 95 5.28 2.18 -14.24
C ASN A 95 5.82 1.16 -13.23
N CYS A 96 4.97 0.29 -12.69
CA CYS A 96 5.30 -0.60 -11.58
C CYS A 96 5.70 -2.01 -12.03
N ILE A 97 6.72 -2.59 -11.40
CA ILE A 97 7.03 -4.04 -11.45
C ILE A 97 6.86 -4.60 -10.04
N PHE A 98 6.04 -5.62 -9.86
CA PHE A 98 5.88 -6.26 -8.56
C PHE A 98 6.87 -7.41 -8.42
N GLU A 99 7.84 -7.26 -7.52
CA GLU A 99 8.69 -8.38 -7.11
C GLU A 99 7.98 -9.20 -6.04
N TYR A 100 8.05 -10.53 -6.14
CA TYR A 100 7.47 -11.43 -5.15
C TYR A 100 8.42 -12.52 -4.63
N PRO A 101 9.74 -12.29 -4.47
CA PRO A 101 10.58 -13.25 -3.77
C PRO A 101 10.20 -13.33 -2.29
N LEU A 102 10.16 -14.55 -1.77
CA LEU A 102 10.03 -14.85 -0.36
C LEU A 102 11.24 -15.64 0.12
N GLU A 103 11.69 -15.34 1.34
CA GLU A 103 12.75 -16.07 2.00
C GLU A 103 12.23 -16.48 3.38
N ASN A 104 12.20 -17.78 3.68
CA ASN A 104 11.62 -18.31 4.93
C ASN A 104 10.19 -17.79 5.18
N ARG A 105 9.35 -17.74 4.13
CA ARG A 105 7.99 -17.17 4.11
C ARG A 105 7.91 -15.66 4.41
N LEU A 106 9.05 -14.96 4.48
CA LEU A 106 9.11 -13.51 4.65
C LEU A 106 9.29 -12.84 3.30
N TRP A 107 8.49 -11.81 3.06
CA TRP A 107 8.57 -11.02 1.83
C TRP A 107 9.92 -10.30 1.72
N ARG A 108 10.64 -10.56 0.64
CA ARG A 108 11.81 -9.77 0.21
C ARG A 108 11.49 -8.82 -0.95
N SER A 109 10.25 -8.84 -1.43
CA SER A 109 9.71 -7.97 -2.47
C SER A 109 10.06 -6.49 -2.34
N LYS A 110 10.41 -5.89 -3.47
CA LYS A 110 10.40 -4.45 -3.73
C LYS A 110 9.36 -4.10 -4.81
N MET A 111 9.21 -2.82 -5.08
CA MET A 111 8.44 -2.29 -6.21
C MET A 111 9.38 -1.51 -7.14
N PRO A 112 10.07 -2.20 -8.05
CA PRO A 112 10.81 -1.51 -9.10
C PRO A 112 9.91 -0.60 -9.93
N LEU A 113 10.41 0.61 -10.21
CA LEU A 113 9.78 1.54 -11.15
C LEU A 113 10.57 1.59 -12.47
N LYS A 114 9.84 1.60 -13.59
CA LYS A 114 10.43 1.71 -14.94
C LYS A 114 10.99 3.12 -15.16
N ASN A 115 10.31 4.12 -14.61
CA ASN A 115 10.73 5.51 -14.56
C ASN A 115 10.77 5.98 -13.10
N ILE A 116 11.98 6.34 -12.65
CA ILE A 116 12.25 6.80 -11.28
C ILE A 116 12.35 8.33 -11.17
N GLN A 117 12.08 9.06 -12.25
CA GLN A 117 12.06 10.51 -12.22
C GLN A 117 10.90 11.00 -11.36
N VAL A 118 11.15 12.03 -10.56
CA VAL A 118 10.14 12.63 -9.71
C VAL A 118 9.60 13.92 -10.31
N THR A 119 8.36 14.21 -9.94
CA THR A 119 7.73 15.51 -10.13
C THR A 119 7.84 16.33 -8.85
N VAL A 120 7.77 17.65 -8.97
CA VAL A 120 7.71 18.59 -7.83
C VAL A 120 6.51 19.51 -7.97
N PRO A 121 5.95 20.04 -6.88
CA PRO A 121 4.81 20.97 -6.95
C PRO A 121 5.28 22.33 -7.50
N LEU A 122 5.15 22.55 -8.81
CA LEU A 122 5.47 23.83 -9.47
C LEU A 122 4.37 24.89 -9.29
N GLN A 123 3.14 24.47 -8.99
CA GLN A 123 1.95 25.31 -8.77
C GLN A 123 1.23 24.92 -7.48
N THR A 124 -0.11 24.89 -7.46
CA THR A 124 -0.89 24.48 -6.29
C THR A 124 -0.59 23.04 -5.92
N ARG A 125 -0.01 22.85 -4.72
CA ARG A 125 0.36 21.54 -4.19
C ARG A 125 -0.83 20.58 -4.13
N ASP A 126 -2.03 21.09 -3.91
CA ASP A 126 -3.26 20.28 -3.84
C ASP A 126 -3.55 19.55 -5.16
N HIS A 127 -3.43 20.22 -6.30
CA HIS A 127 -3.67 19.59 -7.61
C HIS A 127 -2.59 18.56 -7.93
N TRP A 128 -1.34 18.87 -7.60
CA TRP A 128 -0.22 17.93 -7.73
C TRP A 128 -0.41 16.69 -6.85
N ARG A 129 -0.75 16.86 -5.56
CA ARG A 129 -1.11 15.77 -4.64
C ARG A 129 -2.24 14.93 -5.20
N GLN A 130 -3.33 15.56 -5.63
CA GLN A 130 -4.49 14.86 -6.20
C GLN A 130 -4.09 14.03 -7.42
N THR A 131 -3.22 14.55 -8.29
CA THR A 131 -2.72 13.83 -9.47
C THR A 131 -1.95 12.58 -9.06
N LEU A 132 -0.98 12.70 -8.15
CA LEU A 132 -0.18 11.55 -7.66
C LEU A 132 -1.07 10.48 -7.01
N LEU A 133 -2.00 10.91 -6.17
CA LEU A 133 -2.91 9.98 -5.49
C LEU A 133 -3.89 9.33 -6.48
N THR A 134 -4.36 10.05 -7.50
CA THR A 134 -5.19 9.48 -8.57
C THR A 134 -4.42 8.39 -9.34
N GLN A 135 -3.15 8.62 -9.65
CA GLN A 135 -2.29 7.60 -10.28
C GLN A 135 -2.11 6.37 -9.38
N ALA A 136 -1.87 6.58 -8.08
CA ALA A 136 -1.65 5.49 -7.13
C ALA A 136 -2.90 4.66 -6.83
N PHE A 137 -4.08 5.28 -6.80
CA PHE A 137 -5.33 4.59 -6.50
C PHE A 137 -6.08 4.21 -7.77
N GLN A 138 -6.64 5.16 -8.53
CA GLN A 138 -7.36 4.83 -9.77
C GLN A 138 -6.49 4.11 -10.79
N GLY A 139 -5.28 4.63 -11.02
CA GLY A 139 -4.34 4.10 -12.01
C GLY A 139 -3.61 2.84 -11.56
N ASN A 140 -3.85 2.33 -10.34
CA ASN A 140 -3.17 1.14 -9.84
C ASN A 140 -4.03 0.32 -8.85
N LEU A 141 -4.08 0.71 -7.57
CA LEU A 141 -4.63 -0.15 -6.52
C LEU A 141 -6.12 -0.48 -6.72
N SER A 142 -6.92 0.44 -7.26
CA SER A 142 -8.34 0.19 -7.55
C SER A 142 -8.53 -0.85 -8.66
N LEU A 143 -7.65 -0.86 -9.66
CA LEU A 143 -7.65 -1.86 -10.73
C LEU A 143 -7.34 -3.24 -10.16
N LEU A 144 -6.29 -3.34 -9.34
CA LEU A 144 -5.90 -4.60 -8.68
C LEU A 144 -6.97 -5.09 -7.70
N VAL A 145 -7.59 -4.21 -6.92
CA VAL A 145 -8.70 -4.58 -6.02
C VAL A 145 -9.86 -5.19 -6.82
N THR A 146 -10.22 -4.58 -7.96
CA THR A 146 -11.29 -5.06 -8.84
C THR A 146 -10.94 -6.43 -9.43
N GLN A 147 -9.72 -6.56 -9.94
CA GLN A 147 -9.24 -7.79 -10.57
C GLN A 147 -9.17 -8.96 -9.58
N LEU A 148 -8.59 -8.73 -8.39
CA LEU A 148 -8.50 -9.76 -7.35
C LEU A 148 -9.89 -10.16 -6.82
N ASN A 149 -10.81 -9.20 -6.67
CA ASN A 149 -12.18 -9.51 -6.27
C ASN A 149 -12.87 -10.42 -7.31
N LYS A 150 -12.77 -10.07 -8.60
CA LYS A 150 -13.33 -10.83 -9.72
C LYS A 150 -12.84 -12.28 -9.71
N LEU A 151 -11.53 -12.47 -9.65
CA LEU A 151 -10.91 -13.79 -9.83
C LEU A 151 -10.99 -14.69 -8.60
N THR A 152 -10.87 -14.14 -7.39
CA THR A 152 -10.71 -14.94 -6.17
C THR A 152 -11.89 -14.86 -5.21
N ARG A 153 -12.88 -14.00 -5.50
CA ARG A 153 -14.05 -13.74 -4.65
C ARG A 153 -13.69 -13.26 -3.24
N VAL A 154 -12.46 -12.76 -3.02
CA VAL A 154 -12.15 -11.99 -1.80
C VAL A 154 -13.04 -10.75 -1.80
N PRO A 155 -13.83 -10.49 -0.74
CA PRO A 155 -14.69 -9.31 -0.71
C PRO A 155 -13.87 -8.02 -0.86
N SER A 156 -14.32 -7.08 -1.69
CA SER A 156 -13.61 -5.81 -1.91
C SER A 156 -13.38 -5.03 -0.60
N ALA A 157 -14.26 -5.19 0.41
CA ALA A 157 -14.05 -4.62 1.73
C ALA A 157 -12.81 -5.18 2.46
N VAL A 158 -12.45 -6.45 2.25
CA VAL A 158 -11.21 -7.03 2.81
C VAL A 158 -9.99 -6.46 2.10
N LEU A 159 -10.04 -6.39 0.76
CA LEU A 159 -8.96 -5.86 -0.08
C LEU A 159 -8.69 -4.39 0.25
N TRP A 160 -9.73 -3.54 0.25
CA TRP A 160 -9.62 -2.13 0.60
C TRP A 160 -9.16 -1.88 2.03
N GLU A 161 -9.60 -2.70 3.00
CA GLU A 161 -9.08 -2.54 4.35
C GLU A 161 -7.61 -2.92 4.45
N ASN A 162 -7.13 -3.91 3.69
CA ASN A 162 -5.71 -4.21 3.61
C ASN A 162 -4.91 -3.03 3.04
N VAL A 163 -5.45 -2.29 2.07
CA VAL A 163 -4.86 -1.03 1.58
C VAL A 163 -4.88 0.04 2.69
N ALA A 164 -6.04 0.27 3.32
CA ALA A 164 -6.23 1.30 4.34
C ALA A 164 -5.27 1.13 5.53
N VAL A 165 -5.12 -0.09 6.06
CA VAL A 165 -4.20 -0.33 7.18
C VAL A 165 -2.74 -0.11 6.81
N ARG A 166 -2.37 -0.18 5.51
CA ARG A 166 -1.02 0.21 5.06
C ARG A 166 -0.86 1.71 5.08
N ILE A 167 -1.84 2.48 4.58
CA ILE A 167 -1.81 3.96 4.67
C ILE A 167 -1.61 4.40 6.12
N PHE A 168 -2.42 3.87 7.05
CA PHE A 168 -2.31 4.25 8.46
C PHE A 168 -0.94 3.90 9.03
N SER A 169 -0.46 2.68 8.76
CA SER A 169 0.86 2.25 9.24
C SER A 169 2.01 3.06 8.61
N ILE A 170 1.90 3.52 7.37
CA ILE A 170 2.91 4.32 6.69
C ILE A 170 3.00 5.69 7.36
N TYR A 171 1.86 6.35 7.54
CA TYR A 171 1.85 7.66 8.20
C TYR A 171 2.27 7.58 9.67
N GLU A 172 1.70 6.66 10.45
CA GLU A 172 1.95 6.58 11.89
C GLU A 172 3.38 6.14 12.25
N ARG A 173 4.00 5.26 11.45
CA ARG A 173 5.28 4.61 11.82
C ARG A 173 6.50 5.03 11.01
N TRP A 174 6.30 5.74 9.91
CA TRP A 174 7.39 6.12 9.02
C TRP A 174 7.38 7.62 8.73
N ILE A 175 6.23 8.20 8.36
CA ILE A 175 6.19 9.63 7.99
C ILE A 175 6.16 10.49 9.25
N LEU A 176 5.12 10.37 10.08
CA LEU A 176 4.93 11.25 11.25
C LEU A 176 5.95 11.00 12.36
N SER A 177 6.56 9.81 12.42
CA SER A 177 7.62 9.48 13.38
C SER A 177 8.99 10.07 13.00
N ASP A 178 9.26 10.23 11.71
CA ASP A 178 10.57 10.66 11.21
C ASP A 178 10.65 12.19 11.08
N LEU A 179 9.50 12.88 11.09
CA LEU A 179 9.41 14.33 10.95
C LEU A 179 9.47 15.05 12.30
N SER A 180 10.44 15.97 12.44
CA SER A 180 10.57 16.88 13.59
C SER A 180 10.24 18.34 13.26
N GLN A 181 10.29 18.71 11.97
CA GLN A 181 10.06 20.09 11.54
C GLN A 181 8.55 20.40 11.47
N PRO A 182 8.06 21.46 12.15
CA PRO A 182 6.62 21.77 12.20
C PRO A 182 5.96 21.92 10.82
N GLN A 183 6.67 22.53 9.86
CA GLN A 183 6.14 22.73 8.51
C GLN A 183 5.95 21.40 7.77
N GLN A 184 6.93 20.49 7.84
CA GLN A 184 6.82 19.18 7.20
C GLN A 184 5.73 18.34 7.87
N LEU A 185 5.60 18.42 9.19
CA LEU A 185 4.55 17.74 9.94
C LEU A 185 3.16 18.22 9.51
N MET A 186 2.96 19.53 9.35
CA MET A 186 1.70 20.11 8.88
C MET A 186 1.36 19.62 7.45
N ILE A 187 2.35 19.55 6.56
CA ILE A 187 2.16 19.01 5.21
C ILE A 187 1.73 17.54 5.25
N ALA A 188 2.46 16.70 6.00
CA ALA A 188 2.16 15.28 6.13
C ALA A 188 0.77 15.03 6.76
N GLN A 189 0.40 15.83 7.76
CA GLN A 189 -0.93 15.77 8.37
C GLN A 189 -2.04 16.20 7.39
N SER A 190 -1.81 17.24 6.57
CA SER A 190 -2.74 17.65 5.51
C SER A 190 -2.92 16.57 4.44
N ASP A 191 -1.83 15.89 4.05
CA ASP A 191 -1.89 14.77 3.10
C ASP A 191 -2.70 13.59 3.64
N LEU A 192 -2.45 13.22 4.90
CA LEU A 192 -3.23 12.18 5.56
C LEU A 192 -4.70 12.59 5.71
N ALA A 193 -4.97 13.85 6.07
CA ALA A 193 -6.34 14.36 6.20
C ALA A 193 -7.11 14.27 4.87
N TYR A 194 -6.47 14.61 3.75
CA TYR A 194 -7.07 14.46 2.42
C TYR A 194 -7.40 12.99 2.09
N LEU A 195 -6.50 12.04 2.40
CA LEU A 195 -6.78 10.61 2.22
C LEU A 195 -7.95 10.09 3.08
N LEU A 196 -8.13 10.69 4.26
CA LEU A 196 -9.14 10.30 5.26
C LEU A 196 -10.46 11.06 5.15
N ASP A 197 -10.54 12.10 4.33
CA ASP A 197 -11.79 12.83 4.11
C ASP A 197 -12.79 11.93 3.37
N LYS A 198 -13.96 11.74 3.97
CA LYS A 198 -15.05 10.94 3.39
C LYS A 198 -15.54 11.50 2.06
N ASN A 199 -15.36 12.80 1.84
CA ASN A 199 -15.75 13.50 0.62
C ASN A 199 -14.73 13.31 -0.51
N THR A 200 -13.46 12.99 -0.20
CA THR A 200 -12.44 12.67 -1.20
C THR A 200 -12.72 11.31 -1.81
N THR A 201 -13.28 11.31 -3.01
CA THR A 201 -13.73 10.13 -3.76
C THR A 201 -13.12 10.05 -5.15
N GLU A 202 -12.80 11.22 -5.71
CA GLU A 202 -12.27 11.46 -7.04
C GLU A 202 -10.89 10.85 -7.29
N ILE A 203 -10.19 10.34 -6.27
CA ILE A 203 -8.90 9.64 -6.43
C ILE A 203 -9.03 8.13 -6.42
N TYR A 204 -10.18 7.55 -6.00
CA TYR A 204 -10.28 6.10 -5.75
C TYR A 204 -11.05 5.33 -6.83
N ASN A 205 -11.76 5.99 -7.73
CA ASN A 205 -12.70 5.35 -8.68
C ASN A 205 -13.71 4.43 -7.98
N THR A 206 -14.21 4.87 -6.81
CA THR A 206 -15.23 4.19 -6.02
C THR A 206 -16.34 5.17 -5.64
N PRO A 207 -17.60 4.71 -5.43
CA PRO A 207 -18.71 5.60 -5.11
C PRO A 207 -18.59 6.33 -3.75
N ALA A 208 -17.70 5.85 -2.89
CA ALA A 208 -17.37 6.45 -1.60
C ALA A 208 -15.89 6.22 -1.28
N ASN A 209 -15.32 7.02 -0.38
CA ASN A 209 -13.93 6.85 0.06
C ASN A 209 -13.77 5.44 0.70
N PRO A 210 -12.97 4.54 0.12
CA PRO A 210 -12.85 3.17 0.59
C PRO A 210 -11.91 3.05 1.81
N ILE A 211 -11.18 4.11 2.15
CA ILE A 211 -10.15 4.15 3.20
C ILE A 211 -10.72 4.74 4.50
N ALA A 212 -11.35 5.91 4.42
CA ALA A 212 -11.79 6.72 5.56
C ALA A 212 -12.61 5.93 6.59
N ARG A 213 -13.50 5.05 6.12
CA ARG A 213 -14.35 4.21 6.99
C ARG A 213 -13.57 3.29 7.93
N TYR A 214 -12.32 2.98 7.62
CA TYR A 214 -11.49 2.10 8.44
C TYR A 214 -10.63 2.86 9.46
N HIS A 215 -10.55 4.19 9.38
CA HIS A 215 -9.80 5.02 10.32
C HIS A 215 -10.67 5.31 11.56
N THR A 216 -10.65 4.39 12.53
CA THR A 216 -11.35 4.55 13.82
C THR A 216 -10.37 4.82 14.94
N GLU A 217 -10.87 5.28 16.09
CA GLU A 217 -10.01 5.43 17.28
C GLU A 217 -9.36 4.10 17.68
N PRO A 218 -8.07 4.10 18.09
CA PRO A 218 -7.45 2.95 18.71
C PRO A 218 -8.21 2.49 19.95
N SER A 219 -8.15 1.20 20.25
CA SER A 219 -8.73 0.65 21.48
C SER A 219 -8.14 1.32 22.73
N MET A 220 -8.99 1.69 23.68
CA MET A 220 -8.55 2.07 25.02
C MET A 220 -7.79 0.91 25.66
N SER A 221 -6.55 1.17 26.08
CA SER A 221 -5.68 0.25 26.79
C SER A 221 -4.86 1.03 27.80
N GLU A 222 -4.74 0.52 29.02
CA GLU A 222 -3.89 1.09 30.08
C GLU A 222 -2.41 1.19 29.67
N ASN A 223 -2.00 0.39 28.68
CA ASN A 223 -0.71 0.53 28.04
C ASN A 223 -0.89 1.13 26.63
N PRO A 224 -0.51 2.41 26.41
CA PRO A 224 -0.62 3.06 25.10
C PRO A 224 0.09 2.28 23.98
N SER A 225 1.20 1.59 24.30
CA SER A 225 1.92 0.76 23.33
C SER A 225 1.13 -0.46 22.86
N LYS A 226 0.04 -0.83 23.54
CA LYS A 226 -0.90 -1.92 23.20
C LYS A 226 -2.16 -1.43 22.48
N ALA A 227 -2.47 -0.14 22.51
CA ALA A 227 -3.61 0.42 21.80
C ALA A 227 -3.53 0.08 20.29
N VAL A 228 -4.62 -0.45 19.73
CA VAL A 228 -4.69 -0.75 18.29
C VAL A 228 -6.04 -0.39 17.72
N ARG A 229 -6.02 0.14 16.51
CA ARG A 229 -7.20 0.25 15.66
C ARG A 229 -7.61 -1.14 15.21
N VAL A 230 -8.65 -1.70 15.84
CA VAL A 230 -9.15 -3.03 15.49
C VAL A 230 -9.79 -2.99 14.11
N ARG A 231 -9.38 -3.94 13.28
CA ARG A 231 -9.88 -4.07 11.92
C ARG A 231 -11.36 -4.43 11.90
N ARG A 232 -12.08 -4.03 10.84
CA ARG A 232 -13.46 -4.43 10.57
C ARG A 232 -13.53 -5.79 9.88
N THR A 233 -12.53 -6.14 9.09
CA THR A 233 -12.42 -7.40 8.33
C THR A 233 -11.17 -8.21 8.71
N CYS A 234 -11.25 -9.52 8.56
CA CYS A 234 -10.10 -10.41 8.72
C CYS A 234 -9.32 -10.50 7.40
N CYS A 235 -8.00 -10.32 7.45
CA CYS A 235 -7.13 -10.48 6.28
C CYS A 235 -6.72 -11.92 5.97
N TYR A 236 -7.20 -12.88 6.75
CA TYR A 236 -6.91 -14.31 6.63
C TYR A 236 -5.45 -14.73 6.90
N TYR A 237 -4.58 -13.83 7.37
CA TYR A 237 -3.18 -14.15 7.68
C TYR A 237 -3.00 -15.39 8.57
N TYR A 238 -3.86 -15.56 9.58
CA TYR A 238 -3.80 -16.71 10.49
C TYR A 238 -3.94 -18.07 9.79
N LYS A 239 -4.54 -18.11 8.59
CA LYS A 239 -4.67 -19.32 7.78
C LYS A 239 -3.39 -19.69 7.03
N ALA A 240 -2.44 -18.76 6.93
CA ALA A 240 -1.18 -18.92 6.19
C ALA A 240 0.02 -19.22 7.13
N THR A 241 -0.24 -19.46 8.41
CA THR A 241 0.77 -19.64 9.46
C THR A 241 0.53 -20.93 10.22
N GLU A 242 1.60 -21.65 10.51
CA GLU A 242 1.62 -22.83 11.39
C GLU A 242 2.70 -22.62 12.46
N PRO A 243 2.36 -22.49 13.76
CA PRO A 243 1.00 -22.45 14.31
C PRO A 243 0.20 -21.23 13.86
N MET A 244 -1.13 -21.25 14.03
CA MET A 244 -2.00 -20.13 13.68
C MET A 244 -1.64 -18.85 14.47
N ILE A 245 -1.22 -17.81 13.75
CA ILE A 245 -0.87 -16.50 14.32
C ILE A 245 -1.87 -15.45 13.86
N PHE A 246 -2.51 -14.77 14.82
CA PHE A 246 -3.42 -13.66 14.53
C PHE A 246 -2.68 -12.33 14.45
N CYS A 247 -3.09 -11.46 13.53
CA CYS A 247 -2.59 -10.09 13.53
C CYS A 247 -2.96 -9.38 14.84
N ARG A 248 -2.09 -8.49 15.31
CA ARG A 248 -2.32 -7.71 16.55
C ARG A 248 -3.66 -6.96 16.56
N ASN A 249 -4.13 -6.50 15.40
CA ASN A 249 -5.40 -5.79 15.24
C ASN A 249 -6.53 -6.65 14.64
N CYS A 250 -6.44 -7.98 14.74
CA CYS A 250 -7.39 -8.91 14.12
C CYS A 250 -8.79 -8.82 14.75
N PRO A 251 -9.88 -8.75 13.95
CA PRO A 251 -11.25 -8.70 14.49
C PRO A 251 -11.66 -10.01 15.18
N LEU A 252 -11.05 -11.14 14.81
CA LEU A 252 -11.38 -12.45 15.37
C LEU A 252 -10.99 -12.55 16.85
N LEU A 253 -10.01 -11.76 17.31
CA LEU A 253 -9.62 -11.72 18.71
C LEU A 253 -10.69 -11.03 19.59
N ARG A 254 -11.47 -10.08 19.03
CA ARG A 254 -12.57 -9.44 19.75
C ARG A 254 -13.87 -10.23 19.73
N LYS A 255 -14.13 -10.98 18.65
CA LYS A 255 -15.32 -11.83 18.51
C LYS A 255 -15.25 -13.12 19.35
N ARG A 256 -14.10 -13.41 19.96
CA ARG A 256 -13.85 -14.60 20.80
C ARG A 256 -14.03 -14.34 22.30
N LYS A 257 -14.71 -13.26 22.72
CA LYS A 257 -15.17 -13.19 24.11
C LYS A 257 -16.22 -14.29 24.32
N PRO A 258 -16.12 -15.09 25.40
CA PRO A 258 -17.09 -16.13 25.71
C PRO A 258 -18.50 -15.56 25.87
#